data_AF-A0A9D4E8Q8-F1
#
_entry.id   AF-A0A9D4E8Q8-F1
#
_cell.length_a   1.000
_cell.length_b   1.000
_cell.length_c   1.000
_cell.angle_alpha   90.00
_cell.angle_beta   90.00
_cell.angle_gamma   90.00
#
_symmetry.space_group_name_H-M   'P 1'
#
loop_
_entity.id
_entity.type
_entity.pdbx_description
1 polymer ?
#
loop_
_entity_poly.entity_id
_entity_poly.type
_entity_poly.pdbx_seq_one_letter_code
_entity_poly.pdbx_strand_id
1 'polypeptide(L)' 'METDTDDDELDNRVPCCVCKQITPPDLRLHPYLKIVNWAQCDKCDGWVHLAFCTTVRVVRRMSEFVCPKCEVEA' A
#
# COMPACT_ATOMS: atom_id res chain seq x y z
N MET A 1 8.93 -24.74 -28.62
CA MET A 1 8.52 -25.33 -27.34
C MET A 1 8.19 -24.15 -26.46
N GLU A 2 6.91 -23.91 -26.22
CA GLU A 2 6.40 -22.84 -25.37
C GLU A 2 6.66 -23.20 -23.90
N THR A 3 7.15 -22.24 -23.13
CA THR A 3 6.95 -22.18 -21.68
C THR A 3 6.77 -20.70 -21.29
N ASP A 4 5.50 -20.30 -21.19
CA ASP A 4 4.97 -19.37 -20.19
C ASP A 4 5.78 -19.36 -18.89
N THR A 5 6.08 -18.20 -18.33
CA THR A 5 5.28 -17.59 -17.25
C THR A 5 5.97 -16.29 -16.82
N ASP A 6 5.27 -15.17 -17.01
CA ASP A 6 5.47 -13.87 -16.36
C ASP A 6 5.81 -13.98 -14.86
N ASP A 7 7.08 -13.91 -14.48
CA ASP A 7 7.51 -13.79 -13.06
C ASP A 7 8.33 -12.52 -12.79
N ASP A 8 8.50 -11.64 -13.78
CA ASP A 8 9.21 -10.35 -13.63
C ASP A 8 8.29 -9.18 -13.18
N GLU A 9 7.03 -9.43 -12.81
CA GLU A 9 6.06 -8.37 -12.42
C GLU A 9 5.88 -8.17 -10.90
N LEU A 10 6.73 -8.79 -10.07
CA LEU A 10 6.66 -8.71 -8.59
C LEU A 10 7.68 -7.77 -7.93
N ASP A 11 8.42 -6.97 -8.71
CA ASP A 11 9.46 -6.04 -8.19
C ASP A 11 9.13 -4.54 -8.34
N ASN A 12 7.89 -4.18 -8.69
CA ASN A 12 7.39 -2.80 -8.56
C ASN A 12 6.99 -2.46 -7.11
N ARG A 13 7.86 -2.81 -6.14
CA ARG A 13 7.58 -2.64 -4.70
C ARG A 13 7.68 -1.16 -4.30
N VAL A 14 6.69 -0.37 -4.67
CA VAL A 14 6.58 1.04 -4.29
C VAL A 14 6.48 1.13 -2.75
N PRO A 15 7.40 1.84 -2.07
CA PRO A 15 7.33 1.99 -0.63
C PRO A 15 6.12 2.84 -0.25
N CYS A 16 5.51 2.51 0.89
CA CYS A 16 4.40 3.28 1.43
C CYS A 16 4.79 4.75 1.61
N CYS A 17 3.97 5.68 1.12
CA CYS A 17 4.31 7.09 1.14
C CYS A 17 4.36 7.69 2.55
N VAL A 18 3.73 7.01 3.53
CA VAL A 18 3.71 7.37 4.96
C VAL A 18 4.93 6.79 5.69
N CYS A 19 5.06 5.46 5.77
CA CYS A 19 6.10 4.82 6.59
C CYS A 19 7.41 4.55 5.84
N LYS A 20 7.46 4.78 4.52
CA LYS A 20 8.61 4.53 3.63
C LYS A 20 9.11 3.08 3.59
N GLN A 21 8.27 2.14 4.02
CA GLN A 21 8.54 0.71 3.97
C GLN A 21 7.64 0.02 2.93
N ILE A 22 8.12 -1.08 2.37
CA ILE A 22 7.31 -1.94 1.47
C ILE A 22 6.30 -2.74 2.28
N THR A 23 6.69 -3.22 3.46
CA THR A 23 5.85 -4.01 4.36
C THR A 23 5.63 -3.22 5.65
N PRO A 24 4.39 -3.19 6.21
CA PRO A 24 4.14 -2.57 7.50
C PRO A 24 5.03 -3.18 8.59
N PRO A 25 5.57 -2.37 9.52
CA PRO A 25 6.37 -2.88 10.64
C PRO A 25 5.67 -3.98 11.43
N ASP A 26 4.37 -3.80 11.71
CA ASP A 26 3.57 -4.72 12.54
C ASP A 26 3.35 -6.08 11.87
N LEU A 27 3.38 -6.13 10.54
CA LEU A 27 3.26 -7.39 9.80
C LEU A 27 4.46 -8.31 10.05
N ARG A 28 5.63 -7.75 10.40
CA ARG A 28 6.84 -8.54 10.72
C ARG A 28 6.63 -9.43 11.96
N LEU A 29 5.72 -9.03 12.85
CA LEU A 29 5.37 -9.79 14.05
C LEU A 29 4.33 -10.90 13.78
N HIS A 30 3.73 -10.90 12.59
CA HIS A 30 2.66 -11.81 12.19
C HIS A 30 2.98 -12.47 10.86
N PRO A 31 3.94 -13.43 10.81
CA PRO A 31 4.45 -14.02 9.57
C PRO A 31 3.40 -14.76 8.73
N TYR A 32 2.24 -15.06 9.32
CA TYR A 32 1.12 -15.72 8.63
C TYR A 32 0.15 -14.72 7.97
N LEU A 33 0.22 -13.41 8.27
CA LEU A 33 -0.54 -12.39 7.59
C LEU A 33 0.21 -11.97 6.32
N LYS A 34 -0.31 -12.39 5.16
CA LYS A 34 0.33 -12.14 3.85
C LYS A 34 -0.25 -10.95 3.09
N ILE A 35 -1.43 -10.48 3.47
CA ILE A 35 -2.18 -9.50 2.67
C ILE A 35 -2.22 -8.17 3.42
N VAL A 36 -1.63 -7.16 2.79
CA VAL A 36 -1.80 -5.76 3.19
C VAL A 36 -2.66 -5.12 2.12
N ASN A 37 -3.79 -4.53 2.52
CA ASN A 37 -4.59 -3.73 1.59
C ASN A 37 -3.88 -2.40 1.33
N TRP A 38 -3.92 -1.95 0.08
CA TRP A 38 -3.31 -0.69 -0.33
C TRP A 38 -4.32 0.25 -0.96
N ALA A 39 -4.08 1.55 -0.83
CA ALA A 39 -4.78 2.59 -1.58
C ALA A 39 -3.79 3.66 -2.07
N GLN A 40 -4.08 4.24 -3.23
CA GLN A 40 -3.31 5.35 -3.78
C GLN A 40 -3.91 6.67 -3.30
N CYS A 41 -3.06 7.58 -2.82
CA CYS A 41 -3.45 8.91 -2.36
C CYS A 41 -3.74 9.85 -3.53
N ASP A 42 -4.92 10.48 -3.57
CA ASP A 42 -5.32 11.41 -4.64
C ASP A 42 -4.52 12.73 -4.66
N LYS A 43 -3.78 13.06 -3.59
CA LYS A 43 -2.98 14.29 -3.51
C LYS A 43 -1.51 14.13 -3.94
N CYS A 44 -0.90 12.97 -3.71
CA CYS A 44 0.54 12.78 -3.89
C CYS A 44 0.90 11.55 -4.73
N ASP A 45 -0.12 10.87 -5.27
CA ASP A 45 -0.05 9.64 -6.07
C ASP A 45 0.67 8.47 -5.37
N GLY A 46 0.98 8.61 -4.08
CA GLY A 46 1.69 7.62 -3.28
C GLY A 46 0.77 6.52 -2.77
N TRP A 47 1.28 5.30 -2.72
CA TRP A 47 0.58 4.14 -2.17
C TRP A 47 0.71 4.07 -0.65
N VAL A 48 -0.36 3.63 0.04
CA VAL A 48 -0.43 3.55 1.51
C VAL A 48 -0.93 2.19 1.96
N HIS A 49 -0.31 1.64 3.01
CA HIS A 49 -0.83 0.49 3.74
C HIS A 49 -2.11 0.85 4.52
N LEU A 50 -3.27 0.40 4.03
CA LEU A 50 -4.53 0.52 4.78
C LEU A 50 -4.46 -0.26 6.09
N ALA A 51 -5.20 0.21 7.10
CA ALA A 51 -5.23 -0.30 8.46
C ALA A 51 -3.91 -0.24 9.27
N PHE A 52 -2.76 -0.07 8.63
CA PHE A 52 -1.44 0.03 9.30
C PHE A 52 -0.92 1.46 9.34
N CYS A 53 -0.94 2.16 8.21
CA CYS A 53 -0.43 3.53 8.10
C CYS A 53 -1.55 4.57 8.02
N THR A 54 -2.81 4.14 8.13
CA THR A 54 -4.02 4.96 8.20
C THR A 54 -5.08 4.24 9.03
N THR A 55 -6.03 4.99 9.60
CA THR A 55 -7.22 4.45 10.27
C THR A 55 -8.24 3.87 9.29
N VAL A 56 -8.13 4.21 8.00
CA VAL A 56 -8.97 3.69 6.92
C VAL A 56 -8.61 2.24 6.62
N ARG A 57 -9.61 1.36 6.64
CA ARG A 57 -9.43 -0.08 6.36
C ARG A 57 -9.77 -0.48 4.93
N VAL A 58 -10.67 0.27 4.31
CA VAL A 58 -11.21 0.02 2.96
C VAL A 58 -11.48 1.36 2.30
N VAL A 59 -11.05 1.51 1.05
CA VAL A 59 -11.42 2.62 0.17
C VAL A 59 -12.43 2.09 -0.84
N ARG A 60 -13.57 2.78 -0.99
CA ARG A 60 -14.59 2.40 -1.97
C ARG A 60 -14.19 2.91 -3.34
N ARG A 61 -14.62 2.21 -4.40
CA ARG A 61 -14.45 2.71 -5.77
C ARG A 61 -15.05 4.11 -5.90
N MET A 62 -14.34 4.99 -6.60
CA MET A 62 -14.75 6.39 -6.85
C MET A 62 -14.83 7.28 -5.60
N SER A 63 -14.32 6.84 -4.45
CA SER A 63 -14.14 7.71 -3.28
C SER A 63 -12.75 8.29 -3.28
N GLU A 64 -12.63 9.55 -2.89
CA GLU A 64 -11.33 10.17 -2.63
C GLU A 64 -10.69 9.56 -1.37
N PHE A 65 -9.39 9.34 -1.44
CA PHE A 65 -8.54 8.92 -0.34
C PHE A 65 -7.30 9.83 -0.28
N VAL A 66 -7.13 10.49 0.86
CA VAL A 66 -5.94 11.28 1.16
C VAL A 66 -5.13 10.57 2.23
N CYS A 67 -3.84 10.39 2.00
CA CYS A 67 -2.97 9.77 3.00
C CYS A 67 -2.76 10.72 4.20
N PRO A 68 -2.52 10.18 5.42
CA PRO A 68 -2.32 11.01 6.61
C PRO A 68 -1.21 12.06 6.47
N LYS A 69 -0.15 11.76 5.69
CA LYS A 69 0.89 12.73 5.38
C LYS A 69 0.30 13.99 4.73
N CYS A 70 -0.55 13.83 3.71
CA CYS A 70 -1.16 14.93 2.96
C CYS A 70 -2.44 15.51 3.61
N GLU A 71 -2.95 14.88 4.68
CA GLU A 71 -3.98 15.46 5.55
C GLU A 71 -3.37 16.50 6.51
N VAL A 72 -2.15 16.24 7.02
CA VAL A 72 -1.46 17.15 7.94
C VAL A 72 -0.78 18.32 7.21
N GLU A 73 -0.33 18.11 5.98
CA GLU A 73 0.26 19.14 5.11
C GLU A 73 -0.79 20.07 4.45
N ALA A 74 -2.07 19.93 4.78
CA ALA A 74 -3.20 20.65 4.17
C ALA A 74 -3.59 21.95 4.90
#